data_AF-A0AAD1E444-F1
#
_entry.id   AF-A0AAD1E444-F1
#
_cell.length_a   1.000
_cell.length_b   1.000
_cell.length_c   1.000
_cell.angle_alpha   90.00
_cell.angle_beta   90.00
_cell.angle_gamma   90.00
#
_symmetry.space_group_name_H-M   'P 1'
#
loop_
_entity.id
_entity.type
_entity.pdbx_description
1 polymer ?
#
loop_
_entity_poly.entity_id
_entity_poly.type
_entity_poly.pdbx_seq_one_letter_code
_entity_poly.pdbx_strand_id
1 'polypeptide(L)'
;MPSILQGPELLTRFQALDRFLLDHQQLWRPRPFTELQLPWEARHHELAQWLRQRSLDDAEASHNHPELLDAPAPFPDLARTAAALGAVAELPTHQVPAARQRLNVDVPGRKWQQIEAFAACLEFTQAPGHWLDWCSGKGHLGRRLLQPGQQLTCLEYDPALVASGRQLSEHHRLPASHLQQDVLAADAAARLSTEHTPVALHACGDLHVRLMQLASERGCRQLAIAPCCYNRISHAEYQPLSGPAKGSTLQLSLDDLGLPLSETVTAGARVRRQRDSSMARRLAFDLLQRRLRGVDEYLPTPSLPASWLDKPFADYCRDLAALKHLSTVGSQDWPALEAAGWQRLAQVRNLELLRGLFRRPLELWLVLDRGLFLQEQGYRVQLGQFCPAPLTPRNLMLLAERG
;
A
#
# COMPACT_ATOMS: atom_id res chain seq x y z
N MET A 1 6.71 4.21 24.87
CA MET A 1 6.47 5.03 23.66
C MET A 1 7.16 4.34 22.49
N PRO A 2 6.60 4.37 21.27
CA PRO A 2 7.28 3.81 20.11
C PRO A 2 8.60 4.54 19.86
N SER A 3 9.60 3.83 19.31
CA SER A 3 10.89 4.38 18.88
C SER A 3 11.01 4.40 17.35
N ILE A 4 11.90 5.26 16.84
CA ILE A 4 12.39 5.16 15.46
C ILE A 4 13.24 3.88 15.41
N LEU A 5 13.02 3.03 14.41
CA LEU A 5 13.78 1.80 14.28
C LEU A 5 15.09 2.08 13.54
N GLN A 6 16.21 1.69 14.13
CA GLN A 6 17.54 1.88 13.56
C GLN A 6 18.53 0.83 14.10
N GLY A 7 19.65 0.64 13.40
CA GLY A 7 20.70 -0.27 13.86
C GLY A 7 20.18 -1.70 14.09
N PRO A 8 20.55 -2.38 15.19
CA PRO A 8 20.09 -3.74 15.49
C PRO A 8 18.58 -3.89 15.68
N GLU A 9 17.85 -2.81 16.02
CA GLU A 9 16.41 -2.87 16.27
C GLU A 9 15.60 -3.25 15.02
N LEU A 10 16.12 -2.93 13.83
CA LEU A 10 15.52 -3.32 12.55
C LEU A 10 15.41 -4.84 12.43
N LEU A 11 16.50 -5.55 12.74
CA LEU A 11 16.53 -7.02 12.70
C LEU A 11 15.64 -7.65 13.77
N THR A 12 15.74 -7.16 15.01
CA THR A 12 14.92 -7.65 16.13
C THR A 12 13.44 -7.51 15.81
N ARG A 13 13.02 -6.36 15.28
CA ARG A 13 11.62 -6.13 14.89
C ARG A 13 11.21 -7.01 13.72
N PHE A 14 12.07 -7.16 12.72
CA PHE A 14 11.80 -8.03 11.56
C PHE A 14 11.53 -9.46 12.00
N GLN A 15 12.40 -10.04 12.83
CA GLN A 15 12.25 -11.43 13.31
C GLN A 15 10.97 -11.64 14.13
N ALA A 16 10.60 -10.67 14.96
CA ALA A 16 9.36 -10.74 15.74
C ALA A 16 8.11 -10.68 14.83
N LEU A 17 8.13 -9.81 13.82
CA LEU A 17 7.06 -9.73 12.81
C LEU A 17 6.99 -10.99 11.96
N ASP A 18 8.13 -11.51 11.52
CA ASP A 18 8.24 -12.71 10.71
C ASP A 18 7.59 -13.89 11.44
N ARG A 19 7.96 -14.09 12.70
CA ARG A 19 7.37 -15.12 13.55
C ARG A 19 5.86 -14.92 13.74
N PHE A 20 5.42 -13.70 14.05
CA PHE A 20 4.01 -13.40 14.26
C PHE A 20 3.18 -13.65 12.99
N LEU A 21 3.67 -13.24 11.82
CA LEU A 21 3.00 -13.47 10.54
C LEU A 21 2.95 -14.95 10.22
N LEU A 22 4.06 -15.69 10.40
CA LEU A 22 4.16 -17.13 10.16
C LEU A 22 3.21 -17.97 11.04
N ASP A 23 3.13 -17.64 12.33
CA ASP A 23 2.32 -18.40 13.31
C ASP A 23 0.81 -18.22 13.09
N HIS A 24 0.40 -17.16 12.39
CA HIS A 24 -1.00 -16.76 12.24
C HIS A 24 -1.48 -16.73 10.78
N GLN A 25 -0.75 -17.32 9.84
CA GLN A 25 -1.07 -17.32 8.40
C GLN A 25 -2.48 -17.81 8.09
N GLN A 26 -2.93 -18.83 8.82
CA GLN A 26 -4.28 -19.39 8.74
C GLN A 26 -5.40 -18.38 9.08
N LEU A 27 -5.09 -17.28 9.78
CA LEU A 27 -6.06 -16.25 10.15
C LEU A 27 -6.11 -15.12 9.11
N TRP A 28 -4.96 -14.71 8.58
CA TRP A 28 -4.88 -13.50 7.76
C TRP A 28 -4.82 -13.75 6.24
N ARG A 29 -4.40 -14.93 5.79
CA ARG A 29 -4.40 -15.28 4.35
C ARG A 29 -5.80 -15.51 3.78
N PRO A 30 -6.70 -16.28 4.45
CA PRO A 30 -8.02 -16.56 3.90
C PRO A 30 -8.80 -15.28 3.58
N ARG A 31 -9.56 -15.31 2.49
CA ARG A 31 -10.24 -14.13 1.95
C ARG A 31 -11.75 -14.26 2.08
N PRO A 32 -12.38 -13.49 2.99
CA PRO A 32 -13.83 -13.54 3.18
C PRO A 32 -14.61 -13.26 1.90
N PHE A 33 -14.07 -12.48 0.96
CA PHE A 33 -14.73 -12.16 -0.31
C PHE A 33 -14.83 -13.36 -1.27
N THR A 34 -13.85 -14.28 -1.26
CA THR A 34 -13.80 -15.43 -2.20
C THR A 34 -14.19 -16.74 -1.55
N GLU A 35 -14.17 -16.84 -0.23
CA GLU A 35 -14.48 -18.05 0.53
C GLU A 35 -15.78 -17.85 1.33
N LEU A 36 -16.77 -18.74 1.14
CA LEU A 36 -18.04 -18.68 1.87
C LEU A 36 -17.86 -18.94 3.38
N GLN A 37 -16.96 -19.86 3.72
CA GLN A 37 -16.55 -20.20 5.07
C GLN A 37 -15.02 -20.25 5.12
N LEU A 38 -14.43 -19.56 6.10
CA LEU A 38 -12.98 -19.49 6.27
C LEU A 38 -12.53 -20.64 7.16
N PRO A 39 -11.38 -21.28 6.88
CA PRO A 39 -10.91 -22.45 7.63
C PRO A 39 -10.76 -22.22 9.15
N TRP A 40 -10.42 -20.99 9.57
CA TRP A 40 -10.22 -20.67 10.98
C TRP A 40 -11.53 -20.59 11.77
N GLU A 41 -12.69 -20.45 11.12
CA GLU A 41 -13.98 -20.30 11.80
C GLU A 41 -14.32 -21.55 12.62
N ALA A 42 -13.94 -22.73 12.14
CA ALA A 42 -14.12 -24.00 12.86
C ALA A 42 -13.23 -24.12 14.11
N ARG A 43 -12.21 -23.28 14.25
CA ARG A 43 -11.34 -23.25 15.44
C ARG A 43 -11.74 -22.14 16.42
N HIS A 44 -12.34 -21.08 15.91
CA HIS A 44 -12.75 -19.89 16.67
C HIS A 44 -14.23 -19.57 16.43
N HIS A 45 -15.11 -20.51 16.76
CA HIS A 45 -16.55 -20.43 16.48
C HIS A 45 -17.21 -19.18 17.08
N GLU A 46 -16.89 -18.84 18.33
CA GLU A 46 -17.48 -17.69 19.02
C GLU A 46 -17.15 -16.38 18.29
N LEU A 47 -15.87 -16.17 17.96
CA LEU A 47 -15.41 -15.02 17.19
C LEU A 47 -16.07 -14.97 15.79
N ALA A 48 -16.10 -16.11 15.08
CA ALA A 48 -16.69 -16.19 13.75
C ALA A 48 -18.19 -15.83 13.76
N GLN A 49 -18.94 -16.41 14.70
CA GLN A 49 -20.37 -16.13 14.87
C GLN A 49 -20.60 -14.66 15.20
N TRP A 50 -19.82 -14.11 16.14
CA TRP A 50 -19.91 -12.72 16.54
C TRP A 50 -19.64 -11.77 15.36
N LEU A 51 -18.57 -12.00 14.58
CA LEU A 51 -18.26 -11.18 13.39
C LEU A 51 -19.36 -11.27 12.33
N ARG A 52 -19.92 -12.46 12.08
CA ARG A 52 -20.96 -12.65 11.05
C ARG A 52 -22.31 -12.02 11.39
N GLN A 53 -22.61 -11.80 12.66
CA GLN A 53 -23.87 -11.23 13.13
C GLN A 53 -23.89 -9.70 13.13
N ARG A 54 -22.73 -9.05 13.01
CA ARG A 54 -22.59 -7.60 12.97
C ARG A 54 -23.13 -7.00 11.67
N SER A 55 -23.58 -5.75 11.75
CA SER A 55 -24.06 -5.02 10.58
C SER A 55 -22.91 -4.56 9.67
N LEU A 56 -23.25 -4.07 8.48
CA LEU A 56 -22.27 -3.43 7.60
C LEU A 56 -21.73 -2.14 8.22
N ASP A 57 -22.59 -1.33 8.84
CA ASP A 57 -22.22 -0.06 9.49
C ASP A 57 -21.24 -0.30 10.65
N ASP A 58 -21.45 -1.36 11.44
CA ASP A 58 -20.53 -1.79 12.50
C ASP A 58 -19.15 -2.14 11.95
N ALA A 59 -19.08 -2.73 10.76
CA ALA A 59 -17.81 -3.05 10.12
C ALA A 59 -17.11 -1.80 9.61
N GLU A 60 -17.85 -0.86 9.02
CA GLU A 60 -17.31 0.40 8.52
C GLU A 60 -16.72 1.26 9.63
N ALA A 61 -17.40 1.33 10.79
CA ALA A 61 -16.95 2.08 11.95
C ALA A 61 -15.60 1.58 12.49
N SER A 62 -15.34 0.27 12.39
CA SER A 62 -14.12 -0.37 12.90
C SER A 62 -13.05 -0.62 11.82
N HIS A 63 -13.34 -0.38 10.53
CA HIS A 63 -12.47 -0.80 9.42
C HIS A 63 -11.02 -0.29 9.50
N ASN A 64 -10.83 0.95 9.92
CA ASN A 64 -9.51 1.58 10.03
C ASN A 64 -8.89 1.43 11.43
N HIS A 65 -9.67 1.02 12.43
CA HIS A 65 -9.23 0.82 13.80
C HIS A 65 -9.69 -0.54 14.35
N PRO A 66 -9.40 -1.65 13.66
CA PRO A 66 -9.82 -2.97 14.11
C PRO A 66 -9.22 -3.31 15.48
N GLU A 67 -8.07 -2.73 15.86
CA GLU A 67 -7.42 -2.92 17.15
C GLU A 67 -8.24 -2.42 18.35
N LEU A 68 -9.20 -1.52 18.13
CA LEU A 68 -10.09 -0.99 19.16
C LEU A 68 -11.37 -1.82 19.34
N LEU A 69 -11.53 -2.87 18.56
CA LEU A 69 -12.72 -3.70 18.56
C LEU A 69 -12.75 -4.64 19.77
N ASP A 70 -13.80 -4.55 20.56
CA ASP A 70 -14.07 -5.47 21.67
C ASP A 70 -14.72 -6.77 21.15
N ALA A 71 -13.91 -7.60 20.51
CA ALA A 71 -14.33 -8.88 19.93
C ALA A 71 -13.90 -10.07 20.81
N PRO A 72 -14.59 -11.23 20.74
CA PRO A 72 -14.20 -12.44 21.46
C PRO A 72 -12.78 -12.92 21.15
N ALA A 73 -12.21 -13.72 22.07
CA ALA A 73 -10.90 -14.33 21.88
C ALA A 73 -10.84 -15.17 20.57
N PRO A 74 -9.68 -15.20 19.88
CA PRO A 74 -8.38 -14.65 20.27
C PRO A 74 -8.16 -13.18 19.84
N PHE A 75 -9.20 -12.47 19.39
CA PHE A 75 -9.05 -11.17 18.74
C PHE A 75 -8.32 -10.11 19.59
N PRO A 76 -8.61 -9.92 20.90
CA PRO A 76 -7.96 -8.87 21.69
C PRO A 76 -6.45 -9.08 21.85
N ASP A 77 -6.00 -10.33 21.96
CA ASP A 77 -4.59 -10.68 22.12
C ASP A 77 -3.81 -10.46 20.83
N LEU A 78 -4.44 -10.84 19.69
CA LEU A 78 -3.90 -10.56 18.37
C LEU A 78 -3.81 -9.06 18.11
N ALA A 79 -4.85 -8.30 18.46
CA ALA A 79 -4.89 -6.86 18.29
C ALA A 79 -3.77 -6.16 19.08
N ARG A 80 -3.60 -6.51 20.35
CA ARG A 80 -2.54 -5.96 21.20
C ARG A 80 -1.14 -6.30 20.67
N THR A 81 -0.93 -7.54 20.24
CA THR A 81 0.35 -7.99 19.69
C THR A 81 0.66 -7.28 18.37
N ALA A 82 -0.31 -7.22 17.46
CA ALA A 82 -0.18 -6.53 16.19
C ALA A 82 0.08 -5.03 16.37
N ALA A 83 -0.61 -4.37 17.30
CA ALA A 83 -0.37 -2.96 17.62
C ALA A 83 1.04 -2.74 18.18
N ALA A 84 1.51 -3.58 19.10
CA ALA A 84 2.85 -3.48 19.66
C ALA A 84 3.93 -3.70 18.59
N LEU A 85 3.77 -4.71 17.73
CA LEU A 85 4.72 -5.01 16.65
C LEU A 85 4.68 -3.98 15.52
N GLY A 86 3.51 -3.42 15.22
CA GLY A 86 3.31 -2.41 14.18
C GLY A 86 3.66 -0.98 14.60
N ALA A 87 3.92 -0.74 15.88
CA ALA A 87 4.22 0.57 16.43
C ALA A 87 5.63 1.05 16.05
N VAL A 88 5.68 2.23 15.42
CA VAL A 88 6.91 2.92 14.97
C VAL A 88 6.74 4.41 15.29
N ALA A 89 7.78 5.09 15.78
CA ALA A 89 7.71 6.51 16.08
C ALA A 89 7.66 7.38 14.81
N GLU A 90 7.23 8.63 14.98
CA GLU A 90 7.40 9.66 13.96
C GLU A 90 8.88 10.01 13.80
N LEU A 91 9.31 10.27 12.56
CA LEU A 91 10.63 10.81 12.28
C LEU A 91 10.72 12.25 12.81
N PRO A 92 11.92 12.72 13.22
CA PRO A 92 12.12 14.12 13.57
C PRO A 92 11.77 14.98 12.35
N THR A 93 11.12 16.11 12.62
CA THR A 93 10.75 17.06 11.57
C THR A 93 11.53 18.34 11.75
N HIS A 94 11.94 18.92 10.62
CA HIS A 94 12.71 20.15 10.57
C HIS A 94 11.93 21.22 9.84
N GLN A 95 12.27 22.48 10.10
CA GLN A 95 11.70 23.58 9.34
C GLN A 95 12.16 23.49 7.89
N VAL A 96 11.23 23.11 7.01
CA VAL A 96 11.46 23.19 5.58
C VAL A 96 11.32 24.67 5.18
N PRO A 97 12.32 25.27 4.51
CA PRO A 97 12.21 26.64 4.04
C PRO A 97 10.92 26.85 3.25
N ALA A 98 10.31 28.03 3.42
CA ALA A 98 9.05 28.36 2.77
C ALA A 98 9.14 28.05 1.28
N ALA A 99 8.14 27.33 0.76
CA ALA A 99 8.09 27.01 -0.65
C ALA A 99 8.16 28.31 -1.48
N ARG A 100 8.96 28.30 -2.55
CA ARG A 100 8.95 29.40 -3.52
C ARG A 100 7.51 29.60 -4.02
N GLN A 101 7.10 30.85 -4.22
CA GLN A 101 5.70 31.17 -4.53
C GLN A 101 5.18 30.32 -5.70
N ARG A 102 3.96 29.76 -5.54
CA ARG A 102 3.19 29.00 -6.54
C ARG A 102 3.72 27.60 -6.91
N LEU A 103 4.64 26.99 -6.15
CA LEU A 103 5.04 25.60 -6.40
C LEU A 103 3.92 24.54 -6.17
N ASN A 104 2.86 24.92 -5.45
CA ASN A 104 1.69 24.10 -5.16
C ASN A 104 0.58 24.17 -6.23
N VAL A 105 0.70 25.06 -7.23
CA VAL A 105 -0.27 25.16 -8.32
C VAL A 105 -0.35 23.83 -9.07
N ASP A 106 -1.58 23.38 -9.36
CA ASP A 106 -1.92 22.09 -9.98
C ASP A 106 -1.54 20.83 -9.17
N VAL A 107 -1.24 20.96 -7.87
CA VAL A 107 -1.06 19.81 -6.96
C VAL A 107 -2.30 19.64 -6.09
N PRO A 108 -2.98 18.47 -6.11
CA PRO A 108 -4.05 18.18 -5.16
C PRO A 108 -3.54 18.37 -3.72
N GLY A 109 -4.30 19.08 -2.87
CA GLY A 109 -3.84 19.51 -1.54
C GLY A 109 -3.27 18.39 -0.67
N ARG A 110 -3.85 17.18 -0.75
CA ARG A 110 -3.32 16.00 -0.04
C ARG A 110 -1.94 15.58 -0.52
N LYS A 111 -1.72 15.56 -1.84
CA LYS A 111 -0.41 15.22 -2.42
C LYS A 111 0.63 16.25 -1.98
N TRP A 112 0.26 17.53 -1.91
CA TRP A 112 1.14 18.58 -1.41
C TRP A 112 1.49 18.38 0.08
N GLN A 113 0.51 18.08 0.92
CA GLN A 113 0.74 17.77 2.34
C GLN A 113 1.71 16.59 2.54
N GLN A 114 1.61 15.54 1.71
CA GLN A 114 2.56 14.42 1.77
C GLN A 114 3.97 14.84 1.35
N ILE A 115 4.10 15.69 0.32
CA ILE A 115 5.39 16.24 -0.11
C ILE A 115 6.01 17.09 1.00
N GLU A 116 5.24 17.96 1.66
CA GLU A 116 5.73 18.78 2.78
C GLU A 116 6.18 17.89 3.95
N ALA A 117 5.37 16.90 4.33
CA ALA A 117 5.69 15.99 5.42
C ALA A 117 6.94 15.14 5.13
N PHE A 118 7.06 14.63 3.90
CA PHE A 118 8.26 13.92 3.45
C PHE A 118 9.48 14.83 3.47
N ALA A 119 9.37 16.06 2.94
CA ALA A 119 10.46 17.03 2.94
C ALA A 119 10.92 17.42 4.35
N ALA A 120 9.99 17.51 5.31
CA ALA A 120 10.29 17.84 6.70
C ALA A 120 11.11 16.78 7.42
N CYS A 121 11.07 15.52 6.97
CA CYS A 121 11.81 14.41 7.56
C CYS A 121 13.20 14.21 6.92
N LEU A 122 13.56 14.97 5.88
CA LEU A 122 14.86 14.83 5.22
C LEU A 122 15.96 15.54 6.01
N GLU A 123 16.46 14.88 7.04
CA GLU A 123 17.68 15.26 7.74
C GLU A 123 18.81 14.28 7.41
N PHE A 124 19.91 14.83 6.92
CA PHE A 124 21.08 14.09 6.48
C PHE A 124 22.34 14.75 7.06
N THR A 125 23.34 13.93 7.38
CA THR A 125 24.61 14.41 7.96
C THR A 125 25.35 15.35 7.01
N GLN A 126 25.36 15.06 5.70
CA GLN A 126 25.85 15.96 4.66
C GLN A 126 24.66 16.60 3.94
N ALA A 127 24.71 17.92 3.74
CA ALA A 127 23.67 18.59 2.97
C ALA A 127 23.68 18.09 1.51
N PRO A 128 22.52 17.66 0.96
CA PRO A 128 22.43 17.20 -0.41
C PRO A 128 22.87 18.27 -1.40
N GLY A 129 23.78 17.94 -2.31
CA GLY A 129 24.20 18.84 -3.40
C GLY A 129 23.33 18.70 -4.65
N HIS A 130 22.89 17.47 -4.94
CA HIS A 130 22.11 17.14 -6.14
C HIS A 130 21.00 16.15 -5.83
N TRP A 131 19.76 16.60 -5.88
CA TRP A 131 18.58 15.75 -5.71
C TRP A 131 18.31 14.93 -6.96
N LEU A 132 17.94 13.65 -6.79
CA LEU A 132 17.41 12.82 -7.86
C LEU A 132 15.97 12.39 -7.50
N ASP A 133 14.97 12.99 -8.15
CA ASP A 133 13.56 12.65 -7.97
C ASP A 133 13.20 11.45 -8.86
N TRP A 134 12.94 10.31 -8.23
CA TRP A 134 12.71 9.03 -8.90
C TRP A 134 11.21 8.77 -9.08
N CYS A 135 10.77 8.42 -10.29
CA CYS A 135 9.35 8.39 -10.67
C CYS A 135 8.68 9.75 -10.40
N SER A 136 9.34 10.80 -10.87
CA SER A 136 9.09 12.18 -10.45
C SER A 136 7.75 12.77 -10.90
N GLY A 137 7.08 12.17 -11.90
CA GLY A 137 5.94 12.78 -12.57
C GLY A 137 6.33 14.15 -13.14
N LYS A 138 5.73 15.22 -12.59
CA LYS A 138 6.08 16.60 -12.93
C LYS A 138 7.22 17.19 -12.06
N GLY A 139 7.90 16.36 -11.28
CA GLY A 139 8.98 16.76 -10.36
C GLY A 139 8.53 17.68 -9.21
N HIS A 140 7.32 17.50 -8.66
CA HIS A 140 6.84 18.36 -7.56
C HIS A 140 7.62 18.16 -6.26
N LEU A 141 8.03 16.92 -5.97
CA LEU A 141 8.84 16.61 -4.79
C LEU A 141 10.22 17.27 -4.94
N GLY A 142 10.97 16.92 -5.98
CA GLY A 142 12.32 17.46 -6.19
C GLY A 142 12.35 18.98 -6.24
N ARG A 143 11.40 19.63 -6.94
CA ARG A 143 11.31 21.09 -6.98
C ARG A 143 11.02 21.71 -5.61
N ARG A 144 10.29 21.02 -4.74
CA ARG A 144 10.01 21.47 -3.38
C ARG A 144 11.24 21.36 -2.47
N LEU A 145 12.07 20.34 -2.67
CA LEU A 145 13.29 20.11 -1.90
C LEU A 145 14.41 21.10 -2.24
N LEU A 146 14.44 21.58 -3.48
CA LEU A 146 15.54 22.36 -4.03
C LEU A 146 15.82 23.67 -3.29
N GLN A 147 17.01 23.79 -2.70
CA GLN A 147 17.55 24.98 -2.05
C GLN A 147 18.55 25.73 -2.96
N PRO A 148 18.90 26.99 -2.67
CA PRO A 148 19.95 27.70 -3.40
C PRO A 148 21.28 26.93 -3.41
N GLY A 149 21.92 26.85 -4.58
CA GLY A 149 23.20 26.13 -4.76
C GLY A 149 23.07 24.63 -5.04
N GLN A 150 21.86 24.06 -4.93
CA GLN A 150 21.61 22.65 -5.25
C GLN A 150 21.15 22.45 -6.69
N GLN A 151 21.25 21.22 -7.19
CA GLN A 151 20.73 20.78 -8.48
C GLN A 151 19.62 19.74 -8.32
N LEU A 152 18.79 19.57 -9.36
CA LEU A 152 17.74 18.56 -9.42
C LEU A 152 17.80 17.79 -10.75
N THR A 153 17.74 16.46 -10.68
CA THR A 153 17.42 15.59 -11.80
C THR A 153 16.10 14.88 -11.53
N CYS A 154 15.15 15.00 -12.44
CA CYS A 154 13.85 14.31 -12.40
C CYS A 154 13.87 13.20 -13.45
N LEU A 155 13.64 11.94 -13.02
CA LEU A 155 13.45 10.80 -13.91
C LEU A 155 11.97 10.45 -13.98
N GLU A 156 11.43 10.34 -15.19
CA GLU A 156 10.02 10.01 -15.43
C GLU A 156 9.86 9.25 -16.76
N TYR A 157 8.94 8.29 -16.80
CA TYR A 157 8.69 7.46 -17.97
C TYR A 157 7.76 8.16 -18.99
N ASP A 158 6.72 8.85 -18.51
CA ASP A 158 5.73 9.52 -19.37
C ASP A 158 6.28 10.83 -19.97
N PRO A 159 6.45 10.91 -21.31
CA PRO A 159 6.99 12.09 -21.97
C PRO A 159 6.14 13.36 -21.76
N ALA A 160 4.82 13.23 -21.58
CA ALA A 160 3.96 14.37 -21.32
C ALA A 160 4.19 14.95 -19.91
N LEU A 161 4.43 14.09 -18.92
CA LEU A 161 4.77 14.52 -17.56
C LEU A 161 6.17 15.16 -17.51
N VAL A 162 7.14 14.60 -18.24
CA VAL A 162 8.48 15.18 -18.41
C VAL A 162 8.41 16.60 -19.00
N ALA A 163 7.66 16.77 -20.09
CA ALA A 163 7.49 18.08 -20.72
C ALA A 163 6.81 19.10 -19.79
N SER A 164 5.75 18.68 -19.09
CA SER A 164 5.05 19.52 -18.11
C SER A 164 5.97 19.90 -16.94
N GLY A 165 6.75 18.96 -16.42
CA GLY A 165 7.74 19.21 -15.36
C GLY A 165 8.80 20.21 -15.79
N ARG A 166 9.34 20.07 -17.01
CA ARG A 166 10.32 20.98 -17.59
C ARG A 166 9.78 22.42 -17.66
N GLN A 167 8.59 22.60 -18.24
CA GLN A 167 7.95 23.91 -18.34
C GLN A 167 7.78 24.58 -16.96
N LEU A 168 7.40 23.81 -15.94
CA LEU A 168 7.27 24.33 -14.57
C LEU A 168 8.62 24.74 -13.97
N SER A 169 9.67 23.94 -14.15
CA SER A 169 11.02 24.28 -13.69
C SER A 169 11.57 25.53 -14.38
N GLU A 170 11.38 25.66 -15.70
CA GLU A 170 11.80 26.81 -16.49
C GLU A 170 11.07 28.09 -16.05
N HIS A 171 9.74 28.00 -15.85
CA HIS A 171 8.92 29.12 -15.36
C HIS A 171 9.45 29.68 -14.03
N HIS A 172 9.87 28.80 -13.12
CA HIS A 172 10.43 29.16 -11.82
C HIS A 172 11.96 29.34 -11.81
N ARG A 173 12.62 29.23 -12.96
CA ARG A 173 14.09 29.31 -13.14
C ARG A 173 14.84 28.40 -12.16
N LEU A 174 14.37 27.17 -12.01
CA LEU A 174 14.98 26.17 -11.13
C LEU A 174 16.12 25.43 -11.85
N PRO A 175 17.27 25.16 -11.19
CA PRO A 175 18.34 24.32 -11.74
C PRO A 175 17.92 22.85 -11.75
N ALA A 176 17.01 22.50 -12.66
CA ALA A 176 16.35 21.21 -12.70
C ALA A 176 16.32 20.62 -14.12
N SER A 177 16.88 19.42 -14.28
CA SER A 177 16.82 18.63 -15.51
C SER A 177 15.69 17.61 -15.43
N HIS A 178 14.82 17.59 -16.44
CA HIS A 178 13.75 16.58 -16.57
C HIS A 178 14.07 15.64 -17.73
N LEU A 179 14.26 14.36 -17.40
CA LEU A 179 14.72 13.33 -18.32
C LEU A 179 13.65 12.24 -18.45
N GLN A 180 13.34 11.88 -19.70
CA GLN A 180 12.56 10.68 -19.97
C GLN A 180 13.44 9.45 -19.71
N GLN A 181 13.03 8.61 -18.77
CA GLN A 181 13.74 7.40 -18.40
C GLN A 181 12.75 6.34 -17.94
N ASP A 182 12.77 5.16 -18.57
CA ASP A 182 12.26 3.96 -17.92
C ASP A 182 13.23 3.57 -16.82
N VAL A 183 12.79 3.74 -15.58
CA VAL A 183 13.63 3.51 -14.40
C VAL A 183 13.89 2.03 -14.12
N LEU A 184 13.13 1.12 -14.74
CA LEU A 184 13.36 -0.33 -14.69
C LEU A 184 14.35 -0.79 -15.76
N ALA A 185 14.60 0.02 -16.79
CA ALA A 185 15.54 -0.32 -17.85
C ALA A 185 16.99 -0.40 -17.33
N ALA A 186 17.83 -1.16 -18.04
CA ALA A 186 19.22 -1.39 -17.66
C ALA A 186 20.05 -0.09 -17.65
N ASP A 187 19.76 0.83 -18.57
CA ASP A 187 20.46 2.11 -18.73
C ASP A 187 20.12 3.14 -17.65
N ALA A 188 19.06 2.92 -16.85
CA ALA A 188 18.73 3.75 -15.70
C ALA A 188 19.90 3.84 -14.71
N ALA A 189 20.74 2.81 -14.63
CA ALA A 189 21.95 2.79 -13.81
C ALA A 189 22.92 3.93 -14.17
N ALA A 190 22.93 4.41 -15.42
CA ALA A 190 23.78 5.53 -15.86
C ALA A 190 23.25 6.91 -15.40
N ARG A 191 22.04 6.96 -14.82
CA ARG A 191 21.43 8.19 -14.30
C ARG A 191 21.77 8.47 -12.83
N LEU A 192 22.42 7.53 -12.15
CA LEU A 192 22.84 7.68 -10.76
C LEU A 192 24.36 7.78 -10.66
N SER A 193 24.82 8.59 -9.72
CA SER A 193 26.22 8.77 -9.36
C SER A 193 26.33 9.01 -7.86
N THR A 194 27.55 9.00 -7.33
CA THR A 194 27.83 9.20 -5.90
C THR A 194 27.38 10.57 -5.37
N GLU A 195 27.24 11.57 -6.24
CA GLU A 195 26.86 12.94 -5.86
C GLU A 195 25.34 13.13 -5.70
N HIS A 196 24.56 12.18 -6.22
CA HIS A 196 23.10 12.23 -6.14
C HIS A 196 22.62 11.78 -4.76
N THR A 197 21.57 12.46 -4.28
CA THR A 197 20.71 12.03 -3.17
C THR A 197 19.34 11.67 -3.74
N PRO A 198 19.07 10.38 -4.02
CA PRO A 198 17.80 9.97 -4.57
C PRO A 198 16.66 10.02 -3.56
N VAL A 199 15.50 10.46 -4.03
CA VAL A 199 14.25 10.50 -3.25
C VAL A 199 13.11 9.84 -4.00
N ALA A 200 12.23 9.14 -3.27
CA ALA A 200 11.02 8.56 -3.86
C ALA A 200 9.85 8.51 -2.87
N LEU A 201 8.84 9.37 -3.07
CA LEU A 201 7.61 9.36 -2.28
C LEU A 201 6.56 8.35 -2.80
N HIS A 202 6.49 8.15 -4.13
CA HIS A 202 5.49 7.28 -4.77
C HIS A 202 6.07 6.40 -5.88
N ALA A 203 7.29 5.87 -5.67
CA ALA A 203 7.80 4.80 -6.52
C ALA A 203 7.21 3.46 -6.05
N CYS A 204 6.23 2.94 -6.77
CA CYS A 204 5.46 1.75 -6.40
C CYS A 204 6.23 0.43 -6.68
N GLY A 205 6.15 -0.53 -5.76
CA GLY A 205 6.67 -1.90 -5.94
C GLY A 205 8.11 -1.97 -6.44
N ASP A 206 8.33 -2.61 -7.60
CA ASP A 206 9.68 -2.79 -8.16
C ASP A 206 10.40 -1.47 -8.44
N LEU A 207 9.69 -0.35 -8.57
CA LEU A 207 10.29 0.96 -8.85
C LEU A 207 11.19 1.45 -7.71
N HIS A 208 10.76 1.37 -6.44
CA HIS A 208 11.63 1.77 -5.32
C HIS A 208 12.68 0.70 -5.00
N VAL A 209 12.39 -0.58 -5.27
CA VAL A 209 13.37 -1.67 -5.15
C VAL A 209 14.54 -1.42 -6.10
N ARG A 210 14.23 -1.11 -7.35
CA ARG A 210 15.22 -0.79 -8.37
C ARG A 210 16.05 0.44 -7.99
N LEU A 211 15.42 1.48 -7.43
CA LEU A 211 16.14 2.64 -6.92
C LEU A 211 17.17 2.25 -5.86
N MET A 212 16.76 1.48 -4.84
CA MET A 212 17.67 1.08 -3.75
C MET A 212 18.86 0.27 -4.27
N GLN A 213 18.62 -0.70 -5.16
CA GLN A 213 19.68 -1.50 -5.77
C GLN A 213 20.68 -0.61 -6.51
N LEU A 214 20.19 0.24 -7.42
CA LEU A 214 21.05 1.10 -8.22
C LEU A 214 21.79 2.16 -7.40
N ALA A 215 21.12 2.79 -6.43
CA ALA A 215 21.75 3.79 -5.56
C ALA A 215 22.86 3.14 -4.70
N SER A 216 22.62 1.92 -4.22
CA SER A 216 23.61 1.15 -3.46
C SER A 216 24.81 0.78 -4.33
N GLU A 217 24.57 0.23 -5.52
CA GLU A 217 25.58 -0.15 -6.50
C GLU A 217 26.41 1.05 -7.00
N ARG A 218 25.78 2.21 -7.21
CA ARG A 218 26.42 3.43 -7.75
C ARG A 218 27.11 4.30 -6.72
N GLY A 219 27.15 3.88 -5.45
CA GLY A 219 27.87 4.65 -4.45
C GLY A 219 27.13 5.90 -3.94
N CYS A 220 25.81 6.06 -4.18
CA CYS A 220 25.06 7.20 -3.64
C CYS A 220 25.21 7.24 -2.11
N ARG A 221 25.58 8.39 -1.55
CA ARG A 221 25.84 8.51 -0.11
C ARG A 221 24.58 8.47 0.73
N GLN A 222 23.48 8.98 0.17
CA GLN A 222 22.23 9.20 0.89
C GLN A 222 21.06 8.85 0.00
N LEU A 223 19.98 8.34 0.58
CA LEU A 223 18.69 8.19 -0.10
C LEU A 223 17.53 8.24 0.89
N ALA A 224 16.35 8.58 0.38
CA ALA A 224 15.11 8.55 1.15
C ALA A 224 13.95 7.98 0.33
N ILE A 225 13.23 7.01 0.86
CA ILE A 225 12.07 6.40 0.18
C ILE A 225 10.89 6.22 1.11
N ALA A 226 9.67 6.35 0.58
CA ALA A 226 8.42 6.00 1.24
C ALA A 226 7.69 4.92 0.43
N PRO A 227 7.94 3.63 0.71
CA PRO A 227 7.29 2.52 -0.01
C PRO A 227 5.77 2.51 0.21
N CYS A 228 4.97 2.25 -0.85
CA CYS A 228 3.51 2.40 -0.77
C CYS A 228 2.65 1.35 -1.48
N CYS A 229 3.14 0.63 -2.50
CA CYS A 229 2.37 -0.36 -3.26
C CYS A 229 3.18 -1.64 -3.47
N TYR A 230 3.16 -2.54 -2.50
CA TYR A 230 4.02 -3.71 -2.45
C TYR A 230 3.64 -4.80 -3.46
N ASN A 231 2.40 -4.81 -3.96
CA ASN A 231 1.92 -5.76 -4.97
C ASN A 231 2.23 -5.35 -6.42
N ARG A 232 2.89 -4.21 -6.66
CA ARG A 232 3.27 -3.73 -8.00
C ARG A 232 4.63 -4.28 -8.41
N ILE A 233 4.72 -5.61 -8.45
CA ILE A 233 5.94 -6.34 -8.77
C ILE A 233 5.76 -7.11 -10.08
N SER A 234 6.85 -7.38 -10.77
CA SER A 234 6.91 -8.12 -12.04
C SER A 234 6.76 -9.63 -11.83
N HIS A 235 7.12 -10.14 -10.65
CA HIS A 235 7.02 -11.55 -10.29
C HIS A 235 5.64 -11.89 -9.71
N ALA A 236 5.26 -13.17 -9.75
CA ALA A 236 4.03 -13.67 -9.14
C ALA A 236 4.09 -13.67 -7.59
N GLU A 237 5.30 -13.61 -7.04
CA GLU A 237 5.58 -13.70 -5.60
C GLU A 237 6.62 -12.64 -5.21
N TYR A 238 6.53 -12.20 -3.96
CA TYR A 238 7.48 -11.28 -3.36
C TYR A 238 8.91 -11.81 -3.45
N GLN A 239 9.85 -10.94 -3.84
CA GLN A 239 11.28 -11.26 -3.89
C GLN A 239 11.99 -10.60 -2.71
N PRO A 240 12.41 -11.35 -1.68
CA PRO A 240 13.09 -10.80 -0.53
C PRO A 240 14.46 -10.20 -0.89
N LEU A 241 14.82 -9.09 -0.26
CA LEU A 241 16.06 -8.36 -0.57
C LEU A 241 17.19 -8.69 0.41
N SER A 242 16.90 -8.64 1.71
CA SER A 242 17.85 -8.86 2.79
C SER A 242 18.09 -10.34 3.08
N GLY A 243 19.23 -10.65 3.69
CA GLY A 243 19.56 -12.00 4.18
C GLY A 243 18.49 -12.60 5.10
N PRO A 244 18.03 -11.88 6.16
CA PRO A 244 16.97 -12.36 7.04
C PRO A 244 15.66 -12.69 6.31
N ALA A 245 15.22 -11.86 5.37
CA ALA A 245 13.99 -12.12 4.64
C ALA A 245 14.13 -13.26 3.61
N LYS A 246 15.31 -13.39 2.97
CA LYS A 246 15.64 -14.56 2.13
C LYS A 246 15.66 -15.87 2.92
N GLY A 247 16.00 -15.81 4.22
CA GLY A 247 15.98 -16.95 5.13
C GLY A 247 14.61 -17.27 5.74
N SER A 248 13.61 -16.40 5.56
CA SER A 248 12.25 -16.65 6.04
C SER A 248 11.55 -17.71 5.21
N THR A 249 10.68 -18.48 5.86
CA THR A 249 9.76 -19.41 5.18
C THR A 249 8.46 -18.73 4.72
N LEU A 250 8.28 -17.44 5.04
CA LEU A 250 7.10 -16.67 4.67
C LEU A 250 7.15 -16.30 3.19
N GLN A 251 6.44 -17.06 2.35
CA GLN A 251 6.27 -16.77 0.92
C GLN A 251 4.99 -15.98 0.68
N LEU A 252 5.09 -14.82 0.04
CA LEU A 252 3.97 -13.90 -0.16
C LEU A 252 3.60 -13.81 -1.64
N SER A 253 2.34 -14.12 -1.97
CA SER A 253 1.77 -13.92 -3.29
C SER A 253 1.37 -12.46 -3.54
N LEU A 254 1.06 -12.10 -4.79
CA LEU A 254 0.45 -10.79 -5.11
C LEU A 254 -0.81 -10.48 -4.29
N ASP A 255 -1.60 -11.51 -3.98
CA ASP A 255 -2.82 -11.38 -3.18
C ASP A 255 -2.49 -11.04 -1.72
N ASP A 256 -1.46 -11.68 -1.15
CA ASP A 256 -0.98 -11.38 0.21
C ASP A 256 -0.43 -9.95 0.30
N LEU A 257 0.34 -9.52 -0.70
CA LEU A 257 0.87 -8.15 -0.82
C LEU A 257 -0.22 -7.08 -0.99
N GLY A 258 -1.45 -7.50 -1.32
CA GLY A 258 -2.63 -6.63 -1.34
C GLY A 258 -3.17 -6.28 0.04
N LEU A 259 -2.86 -7.07 1.09
CA LEU A 259 -3.42 -6.87 2.42
C LEU A 259 -3.08 -5.49 3.01
N PRO A 260 -1.82 -5.01 3.01
CA PRO A 260 -1.49 -3.66 3.49
C PRO A 260 -2.18 -2.53 2.72
N LEU A 261 -2.66 -2.81 1.50
CA LEU A 261 -3.30 -1.82 0.62
C LEU A 261 -4.82 -1.75 0.81
N SER A 262 -5.38 -2.63 1.64
CA SER A 262 -6.84 -2.71 1.90
C SER A 262 -7.37 -1.61 2.83
N GLU A 263 -6.49 -0.84 3.47
CA GLU A 263 -6.87 0.29 4.32
C GLU A 263 -7.34 1.49 3.49
N THR A 264 -8.48 2.07 3.89
CA THR A 264 -9.13 3.17 3.15
C THR A 264 -9.49 4.31 4.09
N VAL A 265 -8.74 5.41 4.01
CA VAL A 265 -8.91 6.57 4.90
C VAL A 265 -9.72 7.73 4.31
N THR A 266 -9.95 7.76 2.98
CA THR A 266 -10.32 9.03 2.31
C THR A 266 -11.47 8.99 1.32
N ALA A 267 -12.25 7.92 1.28
CA ALA A 267 -13.44 7.87 0.43
C ALA A 267 -14.55 8.77 1.01
N GLY A 268 -15.17 9.63 0.20
CA GLY A 268 -16.39 10.34 0.61
C GLY A 268 -17.58 9.39 0.70
N ALA A 269 -18.68 9.80 1.36
CA ALA A 269 -19.87 8.97 1.54
C ALA A 269 -20.45 8.43 0.22
N ARG A 270 -20.45 9.25 -0.85
CA ARG A 270 -20.87 8.81 -2.19
C ARG A 270 -20.00 7.69 -2.74
N VAL A 271 -18.67 7.80 -2.58
CA VAL A 271 -17.70 6.81 -3.07
C VAL A 271 -17.82 5.51 -2.27
N ARG A 272 -18.06 5.59 -0.95
CA ARG A 272 -18.37 4.44 -0.10
C ARG A 272 -19.60 3.69 -0.60
N ARG A 273 -20.75 4.39 -0.73
CA ARG A 273 -21.98 3.79 -1.26
C ARG A 273 -21.79 3.12 -2.61
N GLN A 274 -21.08 3.76 -3.54
CA GLN A 274 -20.82 3.17 -4.86
C GLN A 274 -19.95 1.91 -4.77
N ARG A 275 -18.92 1.92 -3.92
CA ARG A 275 -18.07 0.74 -3.65
C ARG A 275 -18.90 -0.40 -3.07
N ASP A 276 -19.74 -0.11 -2.08
CA ASP A 276 -20.52 -1.12 -1.38
C ASP A 276 -21.58 -1.72 -2.29
N SER A 277 -22.30 -0.91 -3.07
CA SER A 277 -23.22 -1.41 -4.10
C SER A 277 -22.51 -2.30 -5.13
N SER A 278 -21.30 -1.90 -5.56
CA SER A 278 -20.50 -2.72 -6.49
C SER A 278 -20.10 -4.07 -5.88
N MET A 279 -19.68 -4.08 -4.62
CA MET A 279 -19.26 -5.29 -3.94
C MET A 279 -20.44 -6.20 -3.58
N ALA A 280 -21.55 -5.65 -3.09
CA ALA A 280 -22.77 -6.41 -2.79
C ALA A 280 -23.29 -7.11 -4.05
N ARG A 281 -23.32 -6.42 -5.20
CA ARG A 281 -23.72 -7.03 -6.48
C ARG A 281 -22.78 -8.14 -6.95
N ARG A 282 -21.47 -7.96 -6.78
CA ARG A 282 -20.48 -9.00 -7.09
C ARG A 282 -20.64 -10.23 -6.18
N LEU A 283 -20.90 -10.03 -4.89
CA LEU A 283 -21.15 -11.11 -3.94
C LEU A 283 -22.47 -11.82 -4.22
N ALA A 284 -23.51 -11.09 -4.60
CA ALA A 284 -24.77 -11.68 -5.05
C ALA A 284 -24.55 -12.56 -6.30
N PHE A 285 -23.79 -12.05 -7.27
CA PHE A 285 -23.43 -12.83 -8.45
C PHE A 285 -22.54 -14.03 -8.10
N ASP A 286 -21.65 -13.92 -7.10
CA ASP A 286 -20.86 -15.05 -6.61
C ASP A 286 -21.76 -16.19 -6.07
N LEU A 287 -22.79 -15.85 -5.29
CA LEU A 287 -23.76 -16.83 -4.80
C LEU A 287 -24.52 -17.50 -5.97
N LEU A 288 -24.91 -16.72 -6.97
CA LEU A 288 -25.58 -17.23 -8.17
C LEU A 288 -24.67 -18.17 -8.97
N GLN A 289 -23.44 -17.75 -9.28
CA GLN A 289 -22.54 -18.53 -10.13
C GLN A 289 -22.17 -19.88 -9.50
N ARG A 290 -21.96 -19.94 -8.17
CA ARG A 290 -21.72 -21.21 -7.46
C ARG A 290 -22.90 -22.16 -7.61
N ARG A 291 -24.13 -21.65 -7.42
CA ARG A 291 -25.36 -22.44 -7.60
C ARG A 291 -25.52 -22.94 -9.03
N LEU A 292 -25.30 -22.07 -10.03
CA LEU A 292 -25.44 -22.44 -11.44
C LEU A 292 -24.39 -23.47 -11.89
N ARG A 293 -23.18 -23.42 -11.33
CA ARG A 293 -22.10 -24.35 -11.63
C ARG A 293 -22.13 -25.62 -10.80
N GLY A 294 -22.84 -25.62 -9.66
CA GLY A 294 -22.81 -26.71 -8.68
C GLY A 294 -21.46 -26.87 -7.98
N VAL A 295 -20.63 -25.82 -7.94
CA VAL A 295 -19.26 -25.85 -7.40
C VAL A 295 -19.04 -24.67 -6.45
N ASP A 296 -18.49 -24.95 -5.27
CA ASP A 296 -18.15 -23.94 -4.27
C ASP A 296 -16.77 -23.30 -4.51
N GLU A 297 -16.60 -22.72 -5.70
CA GLU A 297 -15.38 -22.00 -6.10
C GLU A 297 -15.70 -20.59 -6.60
N TYR A 298 -14.94 -19.60 -6.13
CA TYR A 298 -15.08 -18.23 -6.59
C TYR A 298 -14.72 -18.12 -8.07
N LEU A 299 -15.62 -17.55 -8.88
CA LEU A 299 -15.36 -17.22 -10.28
C LEU A 299 -15.05 -15.73 -10.42
N PRO A 300 -13.79 -15.32 -10.67
CA PRO A 300 -13.43 -13.92 -10.78
C PRO A 300 -14.16 -13.21 -11.92
N THR A 301 -14.79 -12.09 -11.64
CA THR A 301 -15.39 -11.20 -12.65
C THR A 301 -14.40 -10.11 -13.06
N PRO A 302 -14.37 -9.68 -14.34
CA PRO A 302 -13.46 -8.61 -14.76
C PRO A 302 -13.79 -7.26 -14.08
N SER A 303 -12.90 -6.29 -14.25
CA SER A 303 -13.19 -4.90 -13.91
C SER A 303 -14.36 -4.39 -14.75
N LEU A 304 -15.46 -4.03 -14.10
CA LEU A 304 -16.66 -3.53 -14.77
C LEU A 304 -16.69 -2.00 -14.72
N PRO A 305 -17.07 -1.32 -15.81
CA PRO A 305 -17.34 0.12 -15.79
C PRO A 305 -18.39 0.49 -14.74
N ALA A 306 -18.28 1.69 -14.17
CA ALA A 306 -19.21 2.18 -13.14
C ALA A 306 -20.68 2.18 -13.59
N SER A 307 -20.93 2.36 -14.90
CA SER A 307 -22.28 2.34 -15.49
C SER A 307 -23.00 1.00 -15.36
N TRP A 308 -22.29 -0.10 -15.05
CA TRP A 308 -22.94 -1.38 -14.73
C TRP A 308 -23.79 -1.31 -13.45
N LEU A 309 -23.50 -0.38 -12.54
CA LEU A 309 -24.28 -0.19 -11.32
C LEU A 309 -25.64 0.45 -11.59
N ASP A 310 -25.80 1.12 -12.73
CA ASP A 310 -27.06 1.77 -13.13
C ASP A 310 -28.07 0.76 -13.69
N LYS A 311 -27.64 -0.48 -14.00
CA LYS A 311 -28.52 -1.54 -14.51
C LYS A 311 -29.45 -2.07 -13.42
N PRO A 312 -30.68 -2.48 -13.77
CA PRO A 312 -31.49 -3.35 -12.90
C PRO A 312 -30.68 -4.59 -12.49
N PHE A 313 -30.82 -5.03 -11.24
CA PHE A 313 -30.00 -6.11 -10.68
C PHE A 313 -30.09 -7.42 -11.48
N ALA A 314 -31.28 -7.77 -11.96
CA ALA A 314 -31.48 -8.94 -12.81
C ALA A 314 -30.69 -8.87 -14.14
N ASP A 315 -30.67 -7.70 -14.78
CA ASP A 315 -29.90 -7.49 -16.02
C ASP A 315 -28.39 -7.54 -15.74
N TYR A 316 -27.95 -6.95 -14.63
CA TYR A 316 -26.56 -7.05 -14.17
C TYR A 316 -26.11 -8.52 -14.05
N CYS A 317 -26.90 -9.36 -13.39
CA CYS A 317 -26.59 -10.78 -13.23
C CYS A 317 -26.65 -11.56 -14.55
N ARG A 318 -27.64 -11.29 -15.41
CA ARG A 318 -27.76 -11.94 -16.73
C ARG A 318 -26.58 -11.62 -17.63
N ASP A 319 -26.17 -10.36 -17.69
CA ASP A 319 -25.03 -9.94 -18.50
C ASP A 319 -23.72 -10.51 -17.99
N LEU A 320 -23.52 -10.59 -16.67
CA LEU A 320 -22.36 -11.25 -16.09
C LEU A 320 -22.37 -12.76 -16.33
N ALA A 321 -23.52 -13.41 -16.24
CA ALA A 321 -23.65 -14.83 -16.55
C ALA A 321 -23.30 -15.10 -18.02
N ALA A 322 -23.80 -14.27 -18.95
CA ALA A 322 -23.46 -14.34 -20.36
C ALA A 322 -21.95 -14.16 -20.60
N LEU A 323 -21.33 -13.17 -19.94
CA LEU A 323 -19.88 -12.92 -20.00
C LEU A 323 -19.06 -14.10 -19.46
N LYS A 324 -19.63 -14.87 -18.53
CA LYS A 324 -19.00 -16.05 -17.93
C LYS A 324 -19.45 -17.37 -18.55
N HIS A 325 -20.22 -17.32 -19.64
CA HIS A 325 -20.77 -18.49 -20.32
C HIS A 325 -21.56 -19.41 -19.37
N LEU A 326 -22.27 -18.80 -18.42
CA LEU A 326 -23.12 -19.51 -17.45
C LEU A 326 -24.57 -19.53 -17.94
N SER A 327 -25.18 -20.70 -17.86
CA SER A 327 -26.60 -20.86 -18.13
C SER A 327 -27.44 -20.22 -17.02
N THR A 328 -28.35 -19.31 -17.37
CA THR A 328 -29.36 -18.78 -16.45
C THR A 328 -30.71 -19.49 -16.62
N VAL A 329 -30.71 -20.76 -17.02
CA VAL A 329 -31.92 -21.53 -17.29
C VAL A 329 -32.67 -21.77 -15.97
N GLY A 330 -33.72 -20.98 -15.74
CA GLY A 330 -34.62 -21.06 -14.59
C GLY A 330 -35.01 -19.69 -14.03
N SER A 331 -36.22 -19.59 -13.47
CA SER A 331 -36.64 -18.39 -12.73
C SER A 331 -35.71 -18.17 -11.53
N GLN A 332 -35.27 -16.94 -11.33
CA GLN A 332 -34.46 -16.56 -10.17
C GLN A 332 -35.26 -15.60 -9.29
N ASP A 333 -35.19 -15.81 -7.98
CA ASP A 333 -35.63 -14.82 -7.01
C ASP A 333 -34.57 -13.71 -6.90
N TRP A 334 -34.68 -12.72 -7.82
CA TRP A 334 -33.74 -11.61 -7.89
C TRP A 334 -33.72 -10.76 -6.60
N PRO A 335 -34.88 -10.39 -5.99
CA PRO A 335 -34.89 -9.67 -4.72
C PRO A 335 -34.17 -10.42 -3.60
N ALA A 336 -34.42 -11.72 -3.43
CA ALA A 336 -33.75 -12.51 -2.39
C ALA A 336 -32.24 -12.61 -2.63
N LEU A 337 -31.81 -12.77 -3.89
CA LEU A 337 -30.39 -12.82 -4.23
C LEU A 337 -29.68 -11.47 -4.00
N GLU A 338 -30.33 -10.35 -4.33
CA GLU A 338 -29.79 -9.01 -4.06
C GLU A 338 -29.61 -8.78 -2.55
N ALA A 339 -30.62 -9.13 -1.75
CA ALA A 339 -30.56 -9.07 -0.29
C ALA A 339 -29.44 -9.95 0.27
N ALA A 340 -29.28 -11.18 -0.26
CA ALA A 340 -28.20 -12.08 0.13
C ALA A 340 -26.81 -11.51 -0.18
N GLY A 341 -26.67 -10.77 -1.30
CA GLY A 341 -25.43 -10.06 -1.63
C GLY A 341 -25.06 -8.98 -0.61
N TRP A 342 -26.04 -8.19 -0.14
CA TRP A 342 -25.84 -7.20 0.91
C TRP A 342 -25.52 -7.83 2.27
N GLN A 343 -26.24 -8.89 2.65
CA GLN A 343 -25.92 -9.66 3.85
C GLN A 343 -24.51 -10.23 3.79
N ARG A 344 -24.12 -10.78 2.62
CA ARG A 344 -22.78 -11.30 2.41
C ARG A 344 -21.73 -10.20 2.49
N LEU A 345 -22.01 -9.00 2.00
CA LEU A 345 -21.09 -7.86 2.14
C LEU A 345 -20.84 -7.52 3.62
N ALA A 346 -21.88 -7.47 4.44
CA ALA A 346 -21.73 -7.25 5.89
C ALA A 346 -20.83 -8.32 6.54
N GLN A 347 -21.05 -9.60 6.19
CA GLN A 347 -20.22 -10.69 6.68
C GLN A 347 -18.76 -10.55 6.20
N VAL A 348 -18.54 -10.27 4.91
CA VAL A 348 -17.20 -10.06 4.35
C VAL A 348 -16.47 -8.97 5.13
N ARG A 349 -17.10 -7.80 5.31
CA ARG A 349 -16.47 -6.66 5.98
C ARG A 349 -16.12 -6.93 7.43
N ASN A 350 -17.00 -7.59 8.18
CA ASN A 350 -16.70 -7.94 9.56
C ASN A 350 -15.61 -9.02 9.64
N LEU A 351 -15.66 -10.07 8.82
CA LEU A 351 -14.61 -11.10 8.79
C LEU A 351 -13.25 -10.53 8.34
N GLU A 352 -13.24 -9.49 7.51
CA GLU A 352 -12.02 -8.76 7.12
C GLU A 352 -11.34 -8.02 8.28
N LEU A 353 -12.04 -7.74 9.40
CA LEU A 353 -11.43 -7.05 10.55
C LEU A 353 -10.32 -7.89 11.19
N LEU A 354 -10.48 -9.22 11.25
CA LEU A 354 -9.46 -10.12 11.82
C LEU A 354 -8.16 -10.05 11.02
N ARG A 355 -8.23 -10.24 9.70
CA ARG A 355 -7.04 -10.08 8.85
C ARG A 355 -6.56 -8.63 8.79
N GLY A 356 -7.45 -7.67 9.07
CA GLY A 356 -7.16 -6.25 9.21
C GLY A 356 -6.09 -5.95 10.25
N LEU A 357 -6.04 -6.72 11.35
CA LEU A 357 -5.00 -6.61 12.38
C LEU A 357 -3.58 -6.83 11.82
N PHE A 358 -3.44 -7.56 10.71
CA PHE A 358 -2.14 -7.92 10.13
C PHE A 358 -1.67 -6.95 9.03
N ARG A 359 -2.48 -5.93 8.67
CA ARG A 359 -2.12 -4.95 7.62
C ARG A 359 -0.81 -4.23 7.95
N ARG A 360 -0.73 -3.61 9.13
CA ARG A 360 0.44 -2.85 9.57
C ARG A 360 1.64 -3.75 9.89
N PRO A 361 1.49 -4.90 10.60
CA PRO A 361 2.57 -5.87 10.75
C PRO A 361 3.18 -6.31 9.41
N LEU A 362 2.36 -6.66 8.42
CA LEU A 362 2.85 -7.09 7.11
C LEU A 362 3.51 -5.96 6.34
N GLU A 363 2.95 -4.74 6.38
CA GLU A 363 3.60 -3.55 5.82
C GLU A 363 5.00 -3.36 6.42
N LEU A 364 5.10 -3.40 7.75
CA LEU A 364 6.35 -3.16 8.45
C LEU A 364 7.37 -4.26 8.17
N TRP A 365 6.96 -5.52 8.05
CA TRP A 365 7.83 -6.62 7.61
C TRP A 365 8.44 -6.33 6.23
N LEU A 366 7.62 -5.87 5.28
CA LEU A 366 8.07 -5.51 3.92
C LEU A 366 9.03 -4.31 3.93
N VAL A 367 8.75 -3.27 4.73
CA VAL A 367 9.65 -2.10 4.83
C VAL A 367 10.95 -2.45 5.55
N LEU A 368 10.91 -3.31 6.56
CA LEU A 368 12.10 -3.76 7.27
C LEU A 368 13.02 -4.60 6.41
N ASP A 369 12.50 -5.47 5.52
CA ASP A 369 13.34 -6.17 4.54
C ASP A 369 14.18 -5.19 3.70
N ARG A 370 13.57 -4.07 3.29
CA ARG A 370 14.23 -3.01 2.50
C ARG A 370 15.26 -2.25 3.35
N GLY A 371 14.92 -1.94 4.60
CA GLY A 371 15.83 -1.31 5.55
C GLY A 371 17.05 -2.19 5.86
N LEU A 372 16.83 -3.48 6.10
CA LEU A 372 17.88 -4.48 6.33
C LEU A 372 18.77 -4.64 5.10
N PHE A 373 18.19 -4.69 3.90
CA PHE A 373 18.97 -4.70 2.66
C PHE A 373 19.90 -3.48 2.59
N LEU A 374 19.38 -2.28 2.84
CA LEU A 374 20.21 -1.06 2.85
C LEU A 374 21.30 -1.13 3.92
N GLN A 375 21.04 -1.69 5.11
CA GLN A 375 22.08 -1.92 6.11
C GLN A 375 23.17 -2.89 5.61
N GLU A 376 22.80 -3.97 4.93
CA GLU A 376 23.74 -4.91 4.31
C GLU A 376 24.58 -4.24 3.20
N GLN A 377 24.03 -3.21 2.54
CA GLN A 377 24.76 -2.37 1.59
C GLN A 377 25.64 -1.29 2.24
N GLY A 378 25.76 -1.28 3.58
CA GLY A 378 26.63 -0.39 4.34
C GLY A 378 26.00 0.94 4.75
N TYR A 379 24.68 1.12 4.57
CA TYR A 379 23.99 2.31 5.05
C TYR A 379 23.66 2.21 6.54
N ARG A 380 23.74 3.35 7.24
CA ARG A 380 23.00 3.59 8.47
C ARG A 380 21.57 3.93 8.07
N VAL A 381 20.61 3.18 8.62
CA VAL A 381 19.20 3.26 8.24
C VAL A 381 18.37 3.69 9.43
N GLN A 382 17.46 4.63 9.19
CA GLN A 382 16.38 4.99 10.11
C GLN A 382 15.03 4.72 9.44
N LEU A 383 14.13 4.11 10.19
CA LEU A 383 12.76 3.83 9.79
C LEU A 383 11.79 4.48 10.77
N GLY A 384 10.94 5.36 10.26
CA GLY A 384 9.92 6.04 11.05
C GLY A 384 8.70 6.43 10.23
N GLN A 385 7.71 7.03 10.89
CA GLN A 385 6.55 7.61 10.22
C GLN A 385 6.89 9.03 9.74
N PHE A 386 6.64 9.34 8.47
CA PHE A 386 6.90 10.69 7.93
C PHE A 386 5.67 11.59 7.99
N CYS A 387 4.47 11.03 8.22
CA CYS A 387 3.23 11.78 8.33
C CYS A 387 2.14 11.02 9.11
N PRO A 388 1.07 11.70 9.58
CA PRO A 388 -0.06 11.03 10.20
C PRO A 388 -0.82 10.08 9.26
N ALA A 389 -1.34 8.97 9.78
CA ALA A 389 -2.08 7.96 9.03
C ALA A 389 -3.30 8.49 8.23
N PRO A 390 -4.09 9.48 8.72
CA PRO A 390 -5.18 10.05 7.93
C PRO A 390 -4.75 10.72 6.62
N LEU A 391 -3.48 11.12 6.51
CA LEU A 391 -2.93 11.71 5.28
C LEU A 391 -2.62 10.62 4.23
N THR A 392 -1.96 9.55 4.67
CA THR A 392 -1.78 8.29 3.95
C THR A 392 -1.52 7.20 4.97
N PRO A 393 -2.15 6.02 4.89
CA PRO A 393 -1.90 4.95 5.84
C PRO A 393 -0.53 4.29 5.59
N ARG A 394 -0.04 4.36 4.34
CA ARG A 394 1.33 4.01 3.98
C ARG A 394 2.22 5.21 4.28
N ASN A 395 2.54 5.40 5.55
CA ASN A 395 3.24 6.55 6.09
C ASN A 395 4.66 6.24 6.60
N LEU A 396 5.21 5.08 6.27
CA LEU A 396 6.58 4.71 6.63
C LEU A 396 7.59 5.28 5.65
N MET A 397 8.74 5.69 6.16
CA MET A 397 9.85 6.22 5.39
C MET A 397 11.18 5.63 5.87
N LEU A 398 12.04 5.30 4.91
CA LEU A 398 13.43 4.91 5.15
C LEU A 398 14.34 6.09 4.80
N LEU A 399 15.15 6.51 5.75
CA LEU A 399 16.30 7.39 5.56
C LEU A 399 17.56 6.53 5.64
N ALA A 400 18.45 6.65 4.66
CA ALA A 400 19.67 5.86 4.63
C ALA A 400 20.89 6.71 4.25
N GLU A 401 21.95 6.62 5.05
CA GLU A 401 23.22 7.34 4.82
C GLU A 401 24.44 6.43 4.96
N ARG A 402 25.46 6.61 4.14
CA ARG A 402 26.78 5.97 4.29
C ARG A 402 27.91 6.98 4.14
N GLY A 403 29.00 6.72 4.87
CA GLY A 403 30.18 7.58 5.00
C GLY A 403 31.10 7.53 3.79
#